data_AF-A0A5N6PX58-F1
#
_entry.id   AF-A0A5N6PX58-F1
#
_cell.length_a   1.000
_cell.length_b   1.000
_cell.length_c   1.000
_cell.angle_alpha   90.00
_cell.angle_beta   90.00
_cell.angle_gamma   90.00
#
_symmetry.space_group_name_H-M   'P 1'
#
loop_
_entity.id
_entity.type
_entity.pdbx_description
1 polymer ?
#
loop_
_entity_poly.entity_id
_entity_poly.type
_entity_poly.pdbx_seq_one_letter_code
_entity_poly.pdbx_strand_id
1 'polypeptide(L)'
;MASSSTNKIEASPSITSQELNEQQPQELQPPLRTSSRPRRPITYDDFVTYLHETDFDLGKVDDPTTFKDAMNCDQSTQWLDAMKDELKSMKTNNV
;
A
#
# COMPACT_ATOMS: atom_id res chain seq x y z
N MET A 1 -58.13 3.29 -21.19
CA MET A 1 -56.95 2.43 -21.43
C MET A 1 -55.75 3.09 -20.77
N ALA A 2 -55.07 2.33 -19.90
CA ALA A 2 -53.81 2.59 -19.20
C ALA A 2 -53.70 3.89 -18.36
N SER A 3 -54.34 3.90 -17.19
CA SER A 3 -53.86 4.69 -16.05
C SER A 3 -52.63 3.98 -15.46
N SER A 4 -51.45 4.57 -15.60
CA SER A 4 -50.22 4.01 -15.02
C SER A 4 -50.27 4.10 -13.49
N SER A 5 -50.41 2.93 -12.89
CA SER A 5 -50.11 2.66 -11.49
C SER A 5 -48.59 2.70 -11.30
N THR A 6 -48.12 3.31 -10.21
CA THR A 6 -47.48 2.55 -9.12
C THR A 6 -47.04 3.49 -8.01
N ASN A 7 -47.50 3.12 -6.82
CA ASN A 7 -47.34 3.81 -5.56
C ASN A 7 -45.87 3.88 -5.13
N LYS A 8 -45.42 5.06 -4.70
CA LYS A 8 -44.28 5.15 -3.78
C LYS A 8 -44.74 4.58 -2.43
N ILE A 9 -44.40 3.32 -2.18
CA ILE A 9 -44.54 2.73 -0.85
C ILE A 9 -43.38 3.26 -0.02
N GLU A 10 -43.70 4.30 0.74
CA GLU A 10 -43.00 4.70 1.94
C GLU A 10 -43.34 3.66 3.03
N ALA A 11 -42.34 2.93 3.49
CA ALA A 11 -42.40 1.99 4.60
C ALA A 11 -41.01 2.04 5.25
N SER A 12 -40.82 2.23 6.55
CA SER A 12 -41.70 2.06 7.70
C SER A 12 -41.12 2.86 8.89
N PRO A 13 -41.90 3.03 9.97
CA PRO A 13 -41.70 4.05 10.99
C PRO A 13 -40.73 3.56 12.08
N SER A 14 -39.72 4.36 12.43
CA SER A 14 -38.98 4.13 13.67
C SER A 14 -39.64 4.88 14.81
N ILE A 15 -40.19 4.06 15.69
CA ILE A 15 -40.89 4.33 16.93
C ILE A 15 -40.04 5.21 17.85
N THR A 16 -40.69 6.23 18.42
CA THR A 16 -40.23 6.94 19.61
C THR A 16 -39.94 5.95 20.73
N SER A 17 -38.67 5.83 21.11
CA SER A 17 -38.29 5.51 22.49
C SER A 17 -37.44 6.66 22.99
N GLN A 18 -38.05 7.46 23.87
CA GLN A 18 -37.33 8.30 24.79
C GLN A 18 -36.41 7.42 25.66
N GLU A 19 -35.30 8.02 26.07
CA GLU A 19 -34.49 7.65 27.22
C GLU A 19 -33.53 6.47 27.07
N LEU A 20 -32.36 6.78 26.52
CA LEU A 20 -31.12 6.40 27.19
C LEU A 20 -30.12 7.55 27.03
N ASN A 21 -30.17 8.49 27.98
CA ASN A 21 -29.07 9.40 28.22
C ASN A 21 -27.92 8.60 28.83
N GLU A 22 -27.06 8.05 27.99
CA GLU A 22 -25.70 7.78 28.37
C GLU A 22 -24.83 8.75 27.58
N GLN A 23 -24.33 9.75 28.31
CA GLN A 23 -23.39 10.74 27.81
C GLN A 23 -22.21 10.00 27.19
N GLN A 24 -22.17 9.92 25.86
CA GLN A 24 -20.95 9.58 25.15
C GLN A 24 -19.93 10.66 25.54
N PRO A 25 -18.80 10.30 26.20
CA PRO A 25 -17.74 11.28 26.41
C PRO A 25 -17.36 11.80 25.04
N GLN A 26 -17.52 13.10 24.81
CA GLN A 26 -16.90 13.74 23.66
C GLN A 26 -15.41 13.45 23.80
N GLU A 27 -14.91 12.53 22.97
CA GLU A 27 -13.50 12.17 22.94
C GLU A 27 -12.76 13.36 22.32
N LEU A 28 -12.51 14.39 23.14
CA LEU A 28 -11.62 15.49 22.81
C LEU A 28 -10.27 14.84 22.55
N GLN A 29 -9.83 14.83 21.28
CA GLN A 29 -8.51 14.32 20.94
C GLN A 29 -7.49 15.00 21.85
N PRO A 30 -6.71 14.23 22.62
CA PRO A 30 -5.75 14.82 23.54
C PRO A 30 -4.80 15.70 22.71
N PRO A 31 -4.46 16.91 23.20
CA PRO A 31 -3.56 17.78 22.47
C PRO A 31 -2.27 17.03 22.18
N LEU A 32 -1.89 17.01 20.90
CA LEU A 32 -0.64 16.40 20.46
C LEU A 32 0.49 16.98 21.28
N ARG A 33 1.19 16.12 22.04
CA ARG A 33 2.39 16.52 22.76
C ARG A 33 3.48 16.81 21.74
N THR A 34 3.64 18.08 21.39
CA THR A 34 4.73 18.54 20.54
C THR A 34 5.97 18.86 21.39
N SER A 35 7.15 18.73 20.78
CA SER A 35 8.39 19.13 21.45
C SER A 35 8.42 20.65 21.60
N SER A 36 8.56 21.14 22.83
CA SER A 36 8.82 22.55 23.11
C SER A 36 10.30 22.92 23.02
N ARG A 37 11.19 21.96 22.72
CA ARG A 37 12.63 22.21 22.62
C ARG A 37 12.92 23.09 21.39
N PRO A 38 13.85 24.06 21.50
CA PRO A 38 14.24 24.87 20.35
C PRO A 38 14.82 23.97 19.25
N ARG A 39 14.30 24.09 18.03
CA ARG A 39 14.85 23.40 16.86
C ARG A 39 16.15 24.09 16.47
N ARG A 40 17.22 23.32 16.30
CA ARG A 40 18.45 23.85 15.72
C ARG A 40 18.22 24.09 14.22
N PRO A 41 18.72 25.21 13.66
CA PRO A 41 18.67 25.42 12.22
C PRO A 41 19.47 24.33 11.49
N ILE A 42 19.02 23.96 10.30
CA ILE A 42 19.73 23.02 9.45
C ILE A 42 20.93 23.76 8.86
N THR A 43 22.13 23.34 9.24
CA THR A 43 23.40 23.71 8.62
C THR A 43 23.60 22.82 7.41
N TYR A 44 23.50 23.38 6.20
CA TYR A 44 23.67 22.63 4.94
C TYR A 44 25.08 22.02 4.79
N ASP A 45 26.06 22.51 5.56
CA ASP A 45 27.44 22.03 5.58
C ASP A 45 27.57 20.62 6.22
N ASP A 46 26.64 20.25 7.11
CA ASP A 46 26.68 18.96 7.80
C ASP A 46 26.11 17.79 6.96
N PHE A 47 25.62 18.07 5.75
CA PHE A 47 25.00 17.07 4.88
C PHE A 47 25.75 16.96 3.55
N VAL A 48 26.42 15.83 3.33
CA VAL A 48 26.88 15.44 2.00
C VAL A 48 25.70 14.82 1.26
N THR A 49 25.26 15.45 0.17
CA THR A 49 24.18 14.95 -0.68
C THR A 49 24.76 13.96 -1.69
N TYR A 50 24.40 12.69 -1.56
CA TYR A 50 24.76 11.64 -2.51
C TYR A 50 23.73 11.58 -3.65
N LEU A 51 23.74 12.56 -4.55
CA LEU A 51 22.96 12.50 -5.80
C LEU A 51 23.78 11.76 -6.86
N HIS A 52 23.94 10.44 -6.71
CA HIS A 52 24.59 9.58 -7.72
C HIS A 52 23.56 8.82 -8.56
N GLU A 53 22.47 9.48 -8.98
CA GLU A 53 21.49 8.85 -9.87
C GLU A 53 22.01 8.72 -11.32
N THR A 54 23.11 9.39 -11.68
CA THR A 54 23.65 9.40 -13.05
C THR A 54 24.83 8.45 -13.26
N ASP A 55 25.59 8.14 -12.22
CA ASP A 55 26.80 7.29 -12.31
C ASP A 55 26.50 5.82 -11.95
N PHE A 56 25.40 5.59 -11.22
CA PHE A 56 24.77 4.28 -11.17
C PHE A 56 23.76 4.20 -12.31
N ASP A 57 24.28 4.02 -13.53
CA ASP A 57 23.54 3.21 -14.51
C ASP A 57 23.41 1.83 -13.86
N LEU A 58 22.35 1.62 -13.09
CA LEU A 58 21.92 0.35 -12.49
C LEU A 58 21.55 -0.67 -13.59
N GLY A 59 22.18 -0.55 -14.76
CA GLY A 59 21.57 -0.74 -16.05
C GLY A 59 20.26 0.04 -16.14
N LYS A 60 19.86 0.32 -17.36
CA LYS A 60 18.52 -0.14 -17.68
C LYS A 60 18.54 -1.65 -17.43
N VAL A 61 18.17 -2.09 -16.22
CA VAL A 61 17.62 -3.43 -16.12
C VAL A 61 16.47 -3.36 -17.09
N ASP A 62 16.64 -4.00 -18.25
CA ASP A 62 15.55 -4.25 -19.19
C ASP A 62 14.64 -5.24 -18.48
N ASP A 63 13.98 -4.75 -17.41
CA ASP A 63 12.97 -5.46 -16.68
C ASP A 63 11.91 -5.76 -17.73
N PRO A 64 11.71 -7.05 -18.03
CA PRO A 64 10.83 -7.41 -19.11
C PRO A 64 9.43 -6.95 -18.76
N THR A 65 8.93 -5.97 -19.49
CA THR A 65 7.59 -5.42 -19.26
C THR A 65 6.48 -6.39 -19.64
N THR A 66 6.80 -7.41 -20.44
CA THR A 66 5.87 -8.46 -20.85
C THR A 66 6.44 -9.86 -20.60
N PHE A 67 5.56 -10.84 -20.47
CA PHE A 67 5.95 -12.26 -20.35
C PHE A 67 6.81 -12.74 -21.52
N LYS A 68 6.49 -12.29 -22.74
CA LYS A 68 7.25 -12.67 -23.93
C LYS A 68 8.66 -12.10 -23.87
N ASP A 69 8.81 -10.87 -23.40
CA ASP A 69 10.13 -10.24 -23.24
C ASP A 69 10.93 -10.97 -22.16
N ALA A 70 10.27 -11.39 -21.07
CA ALA A 70 10.90 -12.15 -20.00
C ALA A 70 11.41 -13.51 -20.49
N MET A 71 10.64 -14.19 -21.34
CA MET A 71 11.04 -15.47 -21.91
C MET A 71 12.16 -15.33 -22.94
N ASN A 72 12.23 -14.20 -23.65
CA ASN A 72 13.27 -13.93 -24.65
C ASN A 72 14.50 -13.19 -24.09
N CYS A 73 14.53 -12.85 -22.80
CA CYS A 73 15.68 -12.17 -22.24
C CYS A 73 16.86 -13.15 -22.10
N ASP A 74 18.09 -12.64 -22.25
CA ASP A 74 19.31 -13.45 -22.15
C ASP A 74 19.44 -14.15 -20.77
N GLN A 75 18.81 -13.58 -19.75
CA GLN A 75 18.80 -14.09 -18.38
C GLN A 75 17.75 -15.19 -18.16
N SER A 76 16.82 -15.42 -19.09
CA SER A 76 15.68 -16.35 -18.91
C SER A 76 16.14 -17.78 -18.61
N THR A 77 17.26 -18.19 -19.20
CA THR A 77 17.85 -19.51 -18.98
C THR A 77 18.40 -19.65 -17.55
N GLN A 78 19.03 -18.60 -17.03
CA GLN A 78 19.57 -18.61 -15.66
C GLN A 78 18.44 -18.67 -14.62
N TRP A 79 17.34 -17.95 -14.84
CA TRP A 79 16.16 -18.04 -13.98
C TRP A 79 15.52 -19.43 -14.01
N LEU A 80 15.46 -20.07 -15.19
CA LEU A 80 14.95 -21.44 -15.32
C LEU A 80 15.84 -22.44 -14.58
N ASP A 81 17.15 -22.31 -14.67
CA ASP A 81 18.08 -23.20 -13.99
C ASP A 81 18.06 -22.99 -12.47
N ALA A 82 17.98 -21.74 -12.00
CA ALA A 82 17.78 -21.43 -10.59
C ALA A 82 16.49 -22.07 -10.03
N MET A 83 15.39 -22.07 -10.80
CA MET A 83 14.15 -22.73 -10.40
C MET A 83 14.32 -24.25 -10.25
N LYS A 84 15.05 -24.90 -11.18
CA LYS A 84 15.33 -26.34 -11.08
C LYS A 84 16.21 -26.65 -9.86
N ASP A 85 17.20 -25.82 -9.61
CA ASP A 85 18.11 -25.97 -8.48
C ASP A 85 17.37 -25.78 -7.15
N GLU A 86 16.43 -24.85 -7.07
CA GLU A 86 15.57 -24.67 -5.89
C GLU A 86 14.71 -25.93 -5.63
N LEU A 87 14.04 -26.46 -6.66
CA LEU A 87 13.25 -27.70 -6.52
C LEU A 87 14.12 -28.89 -6.09
N LYS A 88 15.34 -28.97 -6.62
CA LYS A 88 16.32 -29.99 -6.22
C LYS A 88 16.74 -29.77 -4.77
N SER A 89 16.99 -28.54 -4.37
CA SER A 89 17.35 -28.16 -3.01
C SER A 89 16.25 -28.54 -2.02
N MET A 90 14.98 -28.23 -2.31
CA MET A 90 13.86 -28.64 -1.47
C MET A 90 13.79 -30.16 -1.29
N LYS A 91 13.99 -30.90 -2.39
CA LYS A 91 14.02 -32.37 -2.36
C LYS A 91 15.19 -32.93 -1.56
N THR A 92 16.37 -32.30 -1.66
CA THR A 92 17.59 -32.75 -0.96
C THR A 92 17.57 -32.38 0.52
N ASN A 93 17.04 -31.21 0.86
CA ASN A 93 17.05 -30.68 2.22
C ASN A 93 15.84 -31.14 3.05
N ASN A 94 14.88 -31.88 2.47
CA ASN A 94 13.70 -32.39 3.17
C ASN A 94 12.98 -31.29 3.98
N VAL A 95 12.88 -30.08 3.40
CA VAL A 95 12.20 -28.92 3.99
C VAL A 95 10.71 -29.13 4.13
#